data_AF-A0A937B2Y6-F1
#
_entry.id   AF-A0A937B2Y6-F1
#
_cell.length_a   1.000
_cell.length_b   1.000
_cell.length_c   1.000
_cell.angle_alpha   90.00
_cell.angle_beta   90.00
_cell.angle_gamma   90.00
#
_symmetry.space_group_name_H-M   'P 1'
#
loop_
_entity.id
_entity.type
_entity.pdbx_description
1 polymer ?
#
loop_
_entity_poly.entity_id
_entity_poly.type
_entity_poly.pdbx_seq_one_letter_code
_entity_poly.pdbx_strand_id
1 'polypeptide(L)'
;MAKPRIICPELSPYRWHCELATSSGTYRCPFKQNGCCEFDSVVDITILEEYNGPDVYFIGCNGEIYTDSITKVKFPQCNDHTIVKLSKSTKVFL
;
A
#
# COMPACT_ATOMS: atom_id res chain seq x y z
N MET A 1 -21.52 -11.81 -3.53
CA MET A 1 -20.09 -11.43 -3.54
C MET A 1 -20.00 -9.92 -3.55
N ALA A 2 -19.15 -9.33 -2.71
CA ALA A 2 -18.85 -7.92 -2.67
C ALA A 2 -17.95 -7.52 -3.86
N LYS A 3 -17.90 -6.22 -4.16
CA LYS A 3 -17.02 -5.69 -5.19
C LYS A 3 -15.55 -5.99 -4.84
N PRO A 4 -14.74 -6.53 -5.78
CA PRO A 4 -13.31 -6.75 -5.57
C PRO A 4 -12.58 -5.48 -5.15
N ARG A 5 -11.52 -5.63 -4.35
CA ARG A 5 -10.72 -4.52 -3.83
C ARG A 5 -9.26 -4.67 -4.20
N ILE A 6 -8.65 -3.56 -4.61
CA ILE A 6 -7.20 -3.44 -4.77
C ILE A 6 -6.70 -2.57 -3.61
N ILE A 7 -5.70 -3.08 -2.89
CA ILE A 7 -5.18 -2.49 -1.67
C ILE A 7 -3.69 -2.20 -1.87
N CYS A 8 -3.28 -0.98 -1.52
CA CYS A 8 -1.88 -0.60 -1.56
C CYS A 8 -1.07 -1.30 -0.44
N PRO A 9 0.22 -1.58 -0.65
CA PRO A 9 1.05 -2.33 0.31
C PRO A 9 1.07 -1.68 1.71
N GLU A 10 1.07 -0.35 1.78
CA GLU A 10 1.10 0.42 3.03
C GLU A 10 -0.17 0.32 3.87
N LEU A 11 -1.26 -0.21 3.30
CA LEU A 11 -2.52 -0.49 3.99
C LEU A 11 -2.60 -1.95 4.44
N SER A 12 -1.59 -2.77 4.15
CA SER A 12 -1.46 -4.12 4.69
C SER A 12 -0.96 -4.05 6.14
N PRO A 13 -1.59 -4.78 7.08
CA PRO A 13 -2.73 -5.67 6.88
C PRO A 13 -4.07 -4.90 6.79
N TYR A 14 -4.89 -5.26 5.81
CA TYR A 14 -6.17 -4.58 5.56
C TYR A 14 -7.32 -5.26 6.30
N ARG A 15 -7.99 -4.52 7.19
CA ARG A 15 -9.16 -5.03 7.90
C ARG A 15 -10.40 -4.96 7.01
N TRP A 16 -11.01 -6.11 6.75
CA TRP A 16 -12.28 -6.22 6.04
C TRP A 16 -13.27 -7.04 6.88
N HIS A 17 -14.24 -6.34 7.49
CA HIS A 17 -15.17 -6.94 8.45
C HIS A 17 -14.43 -7.70 9.58
N CYS A 18 -14.71 -9.01 9.72
CA CYS A 18 -14.09 -9.88 10.70
C CYS A 18 -12.75 -10.49 10.23
N GLU A 19 -12.35 -10.23 8.98
CA GLU A 19 -11.11 -10.74 8.40
C GLU A 19 -10.00 -9.69 8.40
N LEU A 20 -8.76 -10.16 8.46
CA LEU A 20 -7.55 -9.34 8.35
C LEU A 20 -6.72 -9.85 7.18
N ALA A 21 -6.75 -9.12 6.07
CA ALA A 21 -6.05 -9.51 4.85
C ALA A 21 -4.58 -9.10 4.90
N THR A 22 -3.69 -10.09 4.88
CA THR A 22 -2.22 -9.92 4.81
C THR A 22 -1.65 -10.25 3.43
N SER A 23 -2.42 -10.96 2.60
CA SER A 23 -2.06 -11.32 1.22
C SER A 23 -3.28 -11.27 0.28
N SER A 24 -3.04 -11.29 -1.03
CA SER A 24 -4.10 -11.39 -2.03
C SER A 24 -4.88 -12.71 -1.90
N GLY A 25 -6.20 -12.66 -1.98
CA GLY A 25 -7.06 -13.84 -1.87
C GLY A 25 -8.54 -13.51 -1.68
N THR A 26 -9.34 -14.56 -1.54
CA THR A 26 -10.78 -14.47 -1.26
C THR A 26 -11.02 -14.58 0.24
N TYR A 27 -11.72 -13.59 0.80
CA TYR A 27 -12.05 -13.50 2.22
C TYR A 27 -13.55 -13.63 2.42
N ARG A 28 -13.96 -14.29 3.51
CA ARG A 28 -15.37 -14.53 3.84
C ARG A 28 -15.64 -14.13 5.29
N CYS A 29 -16.68 -13.33 5.50
CA CYS A 29 -17.14 -12.98 6.84
C CYS A 29 -18.63 -13.35 7.00
N PRO A 30 -18.96 -14.28 7.92
CA PRO A 30 -20.34 -14.64 8.21
C PRO A 30 -20.98 -13.59 9.11
N PHE A 31 -22.26 -13.32 8.85
CA PHE A 31 -23.09 -12.44 9.64
C PHE A 31 -24.37 -13.14 10.05
N LYS A 32 -24.87 -12.76 11.23
CA LYS A 32 -26.15 -13.21 11.76
C LYS A 32 -27.01 -12.00 12.08
N GLN A 33 -28.16 -11.87 11.44
CA GLN A 33 -29.16 -10.89 11.83
C GLN A 33 -30.23 -11.57 12.70
N ASN A 34 -30.38 -11.09 13.93
CA ASN A 34 -31.35 -11.58 14.92
C ASN A 34 -31.31 -13.10 15.18
N GLY A 35 -30.16 -13.74 14.97
CA GLY A 35 -29.97 -15.17 15.21
C GLY A 35 -30.67 -16.14 14.25
N CYS A 36 -31.43 -15.64 13.26
CA CYS A 36 -32.22 -16.47 12.34
C CYS A 36 -31.68 -16.44 10.90
N CYS A 37 -31.28 -15.27 10.40
CA CYS A 37 -30.76 -15.13 9.04
C CYS A 37 -29.23 -15.14 9.05
N GLU A 38 -28.63 -16.20 8.52
CA GLU A 38 -27.19 -16.30 8.27
C GLU A 38 -26.90 -15.85 6.84
N PHE A 39 -25.96 -14.91 6.69
CA PHE A 39 -25.47 -14.49 5.38
C PHE A 39 -23.96 -14.34 5.39
N ASP A 40 -23.35 -14.70 4.27
CA ASP A 40 -21.92 -14.58 4.10
C ASP A 40 -21.58 -13.43 3.16
N SER A 41 -20.76 -12.50 3.65
CA SER A 41 -20.07 -11.56 2.77
C SER A 41 -18.81 -12.24 2.28
N VAL A 42 -18.55 -12.16 0.97
CA VAL A 42 -17.33 -12.71 0.33
C VAL A 42 -16.73 -11.62 -0.54
N VAL A 43 -15.42 -11.39 -0.45
CA VAL A 43 -14.70 -10.41 -1.28
C VAL A 43 -13.39 -10.97 -1.80
N ASP A 44 -13.01 -10.57 -3.01
CA ASP A 44 -11.66 -10.78 -3.53
C ASP A 44 -10.82 -9.53 -3.26
N ILE A 45 -9.70 -9.72 -2.56
CA ILE A 45 -8.74 -8.65 -2.25
C ILE A 45 -7.44 -8.94 -2.99
N THR A 46 -6.96 -7.94 -3.74
CA THR A 46 -5.62 -7.93 -4.34
C THR A 46 -4.77 -6.93 -3.55
N ILE A 47 -3.74 -7.41 -2.87
CA ILE A 47 -2.71 -6.59 -2.24
C ILE A 47 -1.59 -6.41 -3.25
N LEU A 48 -1.30 -5.15 -3.59
CA LEU A 48 -0.20 -4.81 -4.49
C LEU A 48 1.14 -5.09 -3.80
N GLU A 49 2.18 -5.33 -4.60
CA GLU A 49 3.53 -5.51 -4.08
C GLU A 49 4.16 -4.15 -3.72
N GLU A 50 4.96 -4.14 -2.66
CA GLU A 50 5.76 -2.96 -2.29
C GLU A 50 6.83 -2.73 -3.36
N TYR A 51 6.76 -1.58 -4.02
CA TYR A 51 7.79 -1.16 -4.96
C TYR A 51 8.83 -0.33 -4.21
N ASN A 52 10.04 -0.87 -4.08
CA ASN A 52 11.14 -0.20 -3.36
C ASN A 52 11.74 1.01 -4.10
N GLY A 53 11.17 1.42 -5.24
CA GLY A 53 11.77 2.48 -6.07
C GLY A 53 13.00 2.00 -6.83
N PRO A 54 13.49 2.77 -7.82
CA PRO A 54 14.88 2.67 -8.22
C PRO A 54 15.77 3.16 -7.06
N ASP A 55 16.93 2.53 -6.85
CA ASP A 55 17.97 3.11 -6.02
C ASP A 55 18.41 4.43 -6.68
N VAL A 56 18.18 5.56 -6.01
CA VAL A 56 18.62 6.86 -6.51
C VAL A 56 20.00 7.15 -5.95
N TYR A 57 21.00 7.17 -6.83
CA TYR A 57 22.40 7.37 -6.45
C TYR A 57 22.77 8.84 -6.17
N PHE A 58 21.91 9.81 -6.51
CA PHE A 58 22.18 11.24 -6.26
C PHE A 58 20.88 12.04 -6.07
N ILE A 59 20.69 12.65 -4.89
CA ILE A 59 19.57 13.57 -4.59
C ILE A 59 20.08 14.79 -3.80
N GLY A 60 19.68 16.00 -4.18
CA GLY A 60 19.92 17.22 -3.38
C GLY A 60 21.36 17.71 -3.35
N CYS A 61 22.13 17.45 -4.42
CA CYS A 61 23.51 17.92 -4.56
C CYS A 61 23.57 19.35 -5.11
N ASN A 62 24.76 19.99 -5.05
CA ASN A 62 24.98 21.36 -5.55
C ASN A 62 24.15 22.47 -4.87
N GLY A 63 23.76 22.27 -3.61
CA GLY A 63 22.99 23.27 -2.84
C GLY A 63 21.49 23.28 -3.17
N GLU A 64 21.03 22.35 -4.01
CA GLU A 64 19.61 22.17 -4.30
C GLU A 64 18.93 21.36 -3.19
N ILE A 65 17.76 21.82 -2.74
CA ILE A 65 16.90 21.04 -1.83
C ILE A 65 15.91 20.26 -2.67
N TYR A 66 16.10 18.95 -2.79
CA TYR A 66 15.10 18.10 -3.42
C TYR A 66 13.92 17.88 -2.46
N THR A 67 12.70 18.04 -2.95
CA THR A 67 11.48 17.72 -2.20
C THR A 67 10.71 16.66 -2.96
N ASP A 68 10.54 15.50 -2.35
CA ASP A 68 9.77 14.41 -2.96
C ASP A 68 8.31 14.85 -3.16
N SER A 69 7.80 14.71 -4.38
CA SER A 69 6.50 15.25 -4.75
C SER A 69 5.34 14.48 -4.10
N ILE A 70 5.58 13.23 -3.70
CA ILE A 70 4.58 12.31 -3.13
C ILE A 70 4.54 12.46 -1.60
N THR A 71 5.66 12.24 -0.92
CA THR A 71 5.78 12.24 0.55
C THR A 71 6.02 13.62 1.14
N LYS A 72 6.43 14.60 0.33
CA LYS A 72 6.88 15.94 0.75
C LYS A 72 8.12 15.92 1.64
N VAL A 73 8.83 14.79 1.74
CA VAL A 73 10.12 14.71 2.44
C VAL A 73 11.14 15.58 1.71
N LYS A 74 11.88 16.38 2.47
CA LYS A 74 12.94 17.25 1.95
C LYS A 74 14.30 16.60 2.17
N PHE A 75 15.12 16.67 1.15
CA PHE A 75 16.50 16.20 1.13
C PHE A 75 17.41 17.41 0.91
N PRO A 76 17.81 18.10 2.00
CA PRO A 76 18.56 19.36 1.93
C PRO A 76 20.08 19.17 1.77
N GLN A 77 20.56 17.93 1.84
CA GLN A 77 21.97 17.58 1.68
C GLN A 77 22.14 16.70 0.45
N CYS A 78 23.37 16.68 -0.08
CA CYS A 78 23.77 15.80 -1.17
C CYS A 78 23.77 14.35 -0.67
N ASN A 79 22.77 13.59 -1.09
CA ASN A 79 22.67 12.15 -0.91
C ASN A 79 23.31 11.49 -2.13
N ASP A 80 24.64 11.37 -2.10
CA ASP A 80 25.46 10.75 -3.15
C ASP A 80 25.82 9.30 -2.76
N HIS A 81 25.54 8.36 -3.66
CA HIS A 81 25.66 6.91 -3.49
C HIS A 81 24.98 6.35 -2.21
N THR A 82 23.97 7.04 -1.68
CA THR A 82 23.16 6.57 -0.55
C THR A 82 21.79 6.09 -1.04
N ILE A 83 21.32 4.95 -0.50
CA ILE A 83 19.98 4.45 -0.80
C ILE A 83 18.95 5.39 -0.16
N VAL A 84 18.18 6.09 -0.98
CA VAL A 84 17.05 6.91 -0.53
C VAL A 84 15.75 6.14 -0.72
N LYS A 85 15.13 5.71 0.38
CA LYS A 85 13.81 5.06 0.35
C LYS A 85 12.70 6.11 0.24
N LEU A 86 11.95 6.10 -0.85
CA LEU A 86 10.75 6.91 -1.04
C LEU A 86 9.52 6.09 -0.67
N SER A 87 8.94 6.36 0.50
CA SER A 87 7.69 5.71 0.92
C SER A 87 6.51 6.10 0.02
N LYS A 88 5.48 5.24 -0.09
CA LYS A 88 4.22 5.53 -0.82
C LYS A 88 4.35 5.69 -2.34
N SER A 89 5.43 5.19 -2.95
CA SER A 89 5.56 5.10 -4.41
C SER A 89 4.97 3.78 -4.91
N THR A 90 3.70 3.77 -5.30
CA THR A 90 3.06 2.58 -5.88
C THR A 90 3.09 2.67 -7.40
N LYS A 91 3.68 1.68 -8.07
CA LYS A 91 3.60 1.57 -9.53
C LYS A 91 2.20 1.07 -9.90
N VAL A 92 1.38 1.94 -10.47
CA VAL A 92 0.15 1.52 -11.16
C VAL A 92 0.61 0.84 -12.44
N PHE A 93 0.69 -0.49 -12.45
CA PHE A 93 0.82 -1.23 -13.70
C PHE A 93 -0.48 -1.00 -14.48
N LEU A 94 -0.38 -0.21 -15.56
CA LEU A 94 -1.30 -0.29 -16.69
C LEU A 94 -1.00 -1.58 -17.47
#